data_AF-A0A5B8XS99-F1
#
_entry.id   AF-A0A5B8XS99-F1
#
_cell.length_a   1.000
_cell.length_b   1.000
_cell.length_c   1.000
_cell.angle_alpha   90.00
_cell.angle_beta   90.00
_cell.angle_gamma   90.00
#
_symmetry.space_group_name_H-M   'P 1'
#
loop_
_entity.id
_entity.type
_entity.pdbx_description
1 polymer ?
#
loop_
_entity_poly.entity_id
_entity_poly.type
_entity_poly.pdbx_seq_one_letter_code
_entity_poly.pdbx_strand_id
1 'polypeptide(L)'
;MASIIERIQEVASQEGGDDELLATAAPTHHPELWEDALDAYGTWDAALIAALCDLVQKKARTSAAKDREEGAIQRLKTAAAREPVYVVSDDGTLFWIDGEELEATDAPEFLPPPEDAGPMRSFSHIGTSDGVFLFSNLGRFFGVDPRLVPQWMGESPVRDMGQILPLQGGENIRFVLPRKAMYEGRVIHITRDAKGKASEVSEIGRTLDRTGKEAFLLNDDDVPVAVLAGPTKNGVFCASAMGQGIHFDADDMRSMGRKAVGVNVMKLDGDDDSVVSAFLTNEVEQVAVITKFGWSKRLWFDEFRQQGRGGGGMQVCKLDPGDTVVAVVPCVNSEDLVVSTSHGRVWRFATTELEIMGRPARGNRIFEMEEGEFIIGLAPLPCGSNE
;
A
#
# COMPACT_ATOMS: atom_id res chain seq x y z
N MET A 1 -16.14 -26.85 -3.59
CA MET A 1 -17.59 -27.00 -3.33
C MET A 1 -18.11 -25.62 -2.96
N ALA A 2 -19.23 -25.19 -3.55
CA ALA A 2 -19.88 -23.95 -3.16
C ALA A 2 -20.35 -24.05 -1.70
N SER A 3 -20.27 -22.95 -0.95
CA SER A 3 -20.75 -22.89 0.43
C SER A 3 -22.25 -23.15 0.49
N ILE A 4 -22.76 -23.56 1.66
CA ILE A 4 -24.20 -23.77 1.88
C ILE A 4 -24.99 -22.50 1.55
N ILE A 5 -24.47 -21.33 1.92
CA ILE A 5 -25.07 -20.02 1.59
C ILE A 5 -25.14 -19.80 0.07
N GLU A 6 -24.06 -20.07 -0.68
CA GLU A 6 -24.04 -19.90 -2.14
C GLU A 6 -25.02 -20.85 -2.84
N ARG A 7 -25.14 -22.09 -2.34
CA ARG A 7 -26.11 -23.07 -2.86
C ARG A 7 -27.56 -22.62 -2.61
N ILE A 8 -27.87 -22.08 -1.43
CA ILE A 8 -29.19 -21.51 -1.12
C ILE A 8 -29.50 -20.33 -2.06
N GLN A 9 -28.53 -19.44 -2.29
CA GLN A 9 -28.68 -18.30 -3.20
C GLN A 9 -28.89 -18.73 -4.66
N GLU A 10 -28.20 -19.79 -5.10
CA GLU A 10 -28.34 -20.34 -6.45
C GLU A 10 -29.74 -20.93 -6.68
N VAL A 11 -30.23 -21.74 -5.76
CA VAL A 11 -31.60 -22.29 -5.80
C VAL A 11 -32.63 -21.15 -5.81
N ALA A 12 -32.44 -20.15 -4.94
CA ALA A 12 -33.34 -18.99 -4.88
C ALA A 12 -33.40 -18.20 -6.19
N SER A 13 -32.29 -18.14 -6.93
CA SER A 13 -32.22 -17.45 -8.23
C SER A 13 -32.88 -18.22 -9.37
N GLN A 14 -32.94 -19.56 -9.28
CA GLN A 14 -33.51 -20.44 -10.30
C GLN A 14 -35.01 -20.65 -10.13
N GLU A 15 -35.52 -20.65 -8.88
CA GLU A 15 -36.92 -20.97 -8.57
C GLU A 15 -37.87 -19.75 -8.52
N GLY A 16 -37.37 -18.54 -8.80
CA GLY A 16 -38.26 -17.41 -9.13
C GLY A 16 -38.74 -16.54 -7.98
N GLY A 17 -37.97 -16.41 -6.90
CA GLY A 17 -38.03 -15.24 -6.00
C GLY A 17 -39.25 -15.07 -5.09
N ASP A 18 -40.15 -16.05 -4.98
CA ASP A 18 -41.15 -16.05 -3.90
C ASP A 18 -40.52 -16.63 -2.63
N ASP A 19 -40.30 -15.81 -1.61
CA ASP A 19 -39.76 -16.20 -0.29
C ASP A 19 -40.56 -17.37 0.34
N GLU A 20 -41.85 -17.50 0.00
CA GLU A 20 -42.72 -18.61 0.42
C GLU A 20 -42.36 -19.96 -0.22
N LEU A 21 -41.83 -19.95 -1.45
CA LEU A 21 -41.47 -21.16 -2.20
C LEU A 21 -40.24 -21.83 -1.58
N LEU A 22 -39.17 -21.09 -1.28
CA LEU A 22 -37.97 -21.65 -0.65
C LEU A 22 -38.19 -22.17 0.77
N ALA A 23 -39.05 -21.49 1.55
CA ALA A 23 -39.37 -21.89 2.91
C ALA A 23 -40.11 -23.23 2.98
N THR A 24 -40.89 -23.56 1.94
CA THR A 24 -41.75 -24.76 1.91
C THR A 24 -41.26 -25.87 0.98
N ALA A 25 -40.46 -25.54 -0.04
CA ALA A 25 -40.06 -26.46 -1.10
C ALA A 25 -38.70 -27.14 -0.86
N ALA A 26 -37.83 -26.56 -0.03
CA ALA A 26 -36.45 -27.04 0.15
C ALA A 26 -36.31 -28.49 0.65
N PRO A 27 -37.09 -28.99 1.63
CA PRO A 27 -37.03 -30.39 2.04
C PRO A 27 -37.46 -31.38 0.93
N THR A 28 -38.24 -30.91 -0.04
CA THR A 28 -38.85 -31.75 -1.08
C THR A 28 -38.05 -31.74 -2.38
N HIS A 29 -37.50 -30.59 -2.77
CA HIS A 29 -36.77 -30.42 -4.02
C HIS A 29 -35.25 -30.45 -3.84
N HIS A 30 -34.74 -30.11 -2.65
CA HIS A 30 -33.29 -30.00 -2.36
C HIS A 30 -32.91 -30.66 -1.01
N PRO A 31 -33.16 -31.97 -0.82
CA PRO A 31 -33.01 -32.65 0.47
C PRO A 31 -31.57 -32.65 1.01
N GLU A 32 -30.56 -32.75 0.14
CA GLU A 32 -29.15 -32.70 0.55
C GLU A 32 -28.75 -31.31 1.06
N LEU A 33 -29.23 -30.25 0.39
CA LEU A 33 -28.99 -28.87 0.85
C LEU A 33 -29.69 -28.60 2.19
N TRP A 34 -30.89 -29.17 2.37
CA TRP A 34 -31.65 -29.08 3.60
C TRP A 34 -30.90 -29.72 4.77
N GLU A 35 -30.40 -30.95 4.61
CA GLU A 35 -29.61 -31.64 5.66
C GLU A 35 -28.32 -30.87 5.99
N ASP A 36 -27.57 -30.45 4.97
CA ASP A 36 -26.34 -29.66 5.16
C ASP A 36 -26.63 -28.35 5.92
N ALA A 37 -27.75 -27.68 5.62
CA ALA A 37 -28.15 -26.45 6.28
C ALA A 37 -28.55 -26.68 7.74
N LEU A 38 -29.23 -27.79 8.04
CA LEU A 38 -29.55 -28.17 9.42
C LEU A 38 -28.29 -28.49 10.24
N ASP A 39 -27.34 -29.21 9.66
CA ASP A 39 -26.07 -29.54 10.32
C ASP A 39 -25.23 -28.28 10.62
N ALA A 40 -25.22 -27.31 9.71
CA ALA A 40 -24.41 -26.11 9.85
C ALA A 40 -25.06 -24.98 10.65
N TYR A 41 -26.39 -24.78 10.51
CA TYR A 41 -27.11 -23.62 11.07
C TYR A 41 -28.19 -23.98 12.08
N GLY A 42 -28.44 -25.27 12.32
CA GLY A 42 -29.42 -25.78 13.28
C GLY A 42 -30.88 -25.70 12.82
N THR A 43 -31.23 -24.70 12.00
CA THR A 43 -32.54 -24.58 11.34
C THR A 43 -32.41 -24.06 9.92
N TRP A 44 -33.38 -24.41 9.06
CA TRP A 44 -33.45 -23.88 7.70
C TRP A 44 -33.65 -22.37 7.68
N ASP A 45 -34.50 -21.85 8.57
CA ASP A 45 -34.75 -20.41 8.69
C ASP A 45 -33.46 -19.65 9.03
N ALA A 46 -32.60 -20.19 9.89
CA ALA A 46 -31.31 -19.57 10.23
C ALA A 46 -30.36 -19.54 9.01
N ALA A 47 -30.33 -20.62 8.22
CA ALA A 47 -29.54 -20.68 6.99
C ALA A 47 -30.07 -19.70 5.93
N LEU A 48 -31.40 -19.57 5.80
CA LEU A 48 -32.05 -18.65 4.87
C LEU A 48 -31.79 -17.19 5.24
N ILE A 49 -31.92 -16.84 6.53
CA ILE A 49 -31.58 -15.51 7.06
C ILE A 49 -30.10 -15.19 6.79
N ALA A 50 -29.19 -16.13 7.04
CA ALA A 50 -27.77 -15.93 6.75
C ALA A 50 -27.51 -15.67 5.25
N ALA A 51 -28.18 -16.42 4.38
CA ALA A 51 -28.08 -16.25 2.93
C ALA A 51 -28.67 -14.92 2.44
N LEU A 52 -29.79 -14.48 3.01
CA LEU A 52 -30.40 -13.18 2.72
C LEU A 52 -29.54 -12.02 3.24
N CYS A 53 -28.99 -12.13 4.45
CA CYS A 53 -28.05 -11.14 4.98
C CYS A 53 -26.81 -11.00 4.08
N ASP A 54 -26.22 -12.11 3.64
CA ASP A 54 -25.09 -12.08 2.69
C ASP A 54 -25.48 -11.44 1.35
N LEU A 55 -26.67 -11.73 0.83
CA LEU A 55 -27.17 -11.17 -0.43
C LEU A 55 -27.44 -9.66 -0.32
N VAL A 56 -28.01 -9.21 0.80
CA VAL A 56 -28.23 -7.78 1.09
C VAL A 56 -26.90 -7.06 1.26
N GLN A 57 -25.92 -7.65 1.95
CA GLN A 57 -24.58 -7.08 2.09
C GLN A 57 -23.85 -6.98 0.74
N LYS A 58 -23.94 -8.03 -0.08
CA LYS A 58 -23.41 -8.01 -1.46
C LYS A 58 -24.09 -6.93 -2.30
N LYS A 59 -25.42 -6.84 -2.27
CA LYS A 59 -26.18 -5.83 -3.03
C LYS A 59 -25.88 -4.41 -2.56
N ALA A 60 -25.75 -4.18 -1.25
CA ALA A 60 -25.37 -2.90 -0.67
C ALA A 60 -23.94 -2.48 -1.06
N ARG A 61 -22.99 -3.43 -1.11
CA ARG A 61 -21.63 -3.18 -1.63
C ARG A 61 -21.64 -2.83 -3.12
N THR A 62 -22.41 -3.56 -3.93
CA THR A 62 -22.52 -3.31 -5.37
C THR A 62 -23.22 -2.00 -5.68
N SER A 63 -24.25 -1.61 -4.92
CA SER A 63 -24.92 -0.32 -5.09
C SER A 63 -24.06 0.84 -4.59
N ALA A 64 -23.37 0.68 -3.45
CA ALA A 64 -22.41 1.68 -2.96
C ALA A 64 -21.25 1.89 -3.94
N ALA A 65 -20.75 0.83 -4.59
CA ALA A 65 -19.72 0.96 -5.62
C ALA A 65 -20.23 1.64 -6.92
N LYS A 66 -21.52 1.53 -7.23
CA LYS A 66 -22.13 2.06 -8.48
C LYS A 66 -22.62 3.51 -8.33
N ASP A 67 -22.95 3.94 -7.11
CA ASP A 67 -23.45 5.29 -6.78
C ASP A 67 -22.43 6.16 -6.02
N ARG A 68 -21.15 5.77 -5.96
CA ARG A 68 -20.09 6.64 -5.44
C ARG A 68 -19.78 7.75 -6.44
N GLU A 69 -20.64 8.76 -6.49
CA GLU A 69 -20.29 10.05 -7.06
C GLU A 69 -19.20 10.68 -6.18
N GLU A 70 -18.13 11.17 -6.82
CA GLU A 70 -17.23 12.11 -6.16
C GLU A 70 -18.03 13.38 -5.91
N GLY A 71 -18.53 13.54 -4.68
CA GLY A 71 -19.01 14.85 -4.25
C GLY A 71 -17.91 15.88 -4.47
N ALA A 72 -18.27 17.13 -4.77
CA ALA A 72 -17.28 18.19 -4.92
C ALA A 72 -16.47 18.32 -3.61
N ILE A 73 -15.22 17.84 -3.62
CA ILE A 73 -14.33 17.90 -2.47
C ILE A 73 -13.54 19.19 -2.55
N GLN A 74 -13.68 20.00 -1.50
CA GLN A 74 -12.92 21.23 -1.38
C GLN A 74 -11.47 20.89 -1.01
N ARG A 75 -10.57 21.06 -1.96
CA ARG A 75 -9.12 20.94 -1.75
C ARG A 75 -8.60 22.25 -1.20
N LEU A 76 -8.10 22.23 0.04
CA LEU A 76 -7.50 23.40 0.67
C LEU A 76 -6.05 23.08 0.99
N LYS A 77 -5.15 23.97 0.58
CA LYS A 77 -3.75 23.95 0.98
C LYS A 77 -3.70 23.94 2.50
N THR A 78 -3.17 22.86 3.05
CA THR A 78 -3.07 22.68 4.50
C THR A 78 -1.70 23.16 4.99
N ALA A 79 -1.58 23.42 6.30
CA ALA A 79 -0.27 23.67 6.90
C ALA A 79 0.70 22.48 6.70
N ALA A 80 0.16 21.26 6.62
CA ALA A 80 0.92 20.04 6.36
C ALA A 80 1.61 20.03 4.99
N ALA A 81 1.09 20.77 4.01
CA ALA A 81 1.72 20.88 2.70
C ALA A 81 3.06 21.62 2.70
N ARG A 82 3.34 22.38 3.76
CA ARG A 82 4.61 23.09 3.98
C ARG A 82 5.55 22.30 4.89
N GLU A 83 5.12 21.15 5.40
CA GLU A 83 5.97 20.33 6.25
C GLU A 83 7.05 19.60 5.41
N PRO A 84 8.19 19.22 6.02
CA PRO A 84 9.27 18.56 5.31
C PRO A 84 8.84 17.25 4.64
N VAL A 85 9.22 17.09 3.37
CA VAL A 85 9.07 15.84 2.62
C VAL A 85 10.44 15.16 2.54
N TYR A 86 10.56 13.98 3.14
CA TYR A 86 11.80 13.21 3.11
C TYR A 86 11.91 12.49 1.77
N VAL A 87 13.09 12.54 1.17
CA VAL A 87 13.36 11.97 -0.14
C VAL A 87 14.55 11.04 -0.05
N VAL A 88 14.40 9.87 -0.67
CA VAL A 88 15.51 8.94 -0.93
C VAL A 88 15.64 8.77 -2.43
N SER A 89 16.82 9.04 -2.97
CA SER A 89 17.18 8.75 -4.36
C SER A 89 17.35 7.25 -4.60
N ASP A 90 17.45 6.84 -5.86
CA ASP A 90 17.64 5.43 -6.22
C ASP A 90 18.93 4.80 -5.64
N ASP A 91 20.01 5.57 -5.58
CA ASP A 91 21.31 5.25 -4.99
C ASP A 91 21.32 5.25 -3.45
N GLY A 92 20.25 5.75 -2.81
CA GLY A 92 20.08 5.73 -1.36
C GLY A 92 20.52 7.00 -0.63
N THR A 93 20.77 8.09 -1.34
CA THR A 93 21.00 9.41 -0.74
C THR A 93 19.72 9.92 -0.08
N LEU A 94 19.79 10.21 1.23
CA LEU A 94 18.66 10.70 2.03
C LEU A 94 18.79 12.20 2.28
N PHE A 95 17.72 12.94 2.04
CA PHE A 95 17.57 14.34 2.37
C PHE A 95 16.10 14.69 2.60
N TRP A 96 15.79 15.92 2.97
CA TRP A 96 14.41 16.43 2.99
C TRP A 96 14.29 17.70 2.16
N ILE A 97 13.13 17.88 1.53
CA ILE A 97 12.75 19.06 0.75
C ILE A 97 11.68 19.80 1.55
N ASP A 98 11.70 21.14 1.52
CA ASP A 98 10.58 21.92 2.04
C ASP A 98 9.33 21.65 1.17
N GLY A 99 8.19 21.38 1.79
CA GLY A 99 6.97 21.07 1.06
C GLY A 99 6.52 22.19 0.10
N GLU A 100 6.95 23.44 0.34
CA GLU A 100 6.70 24.57 -0.55
C GLU A 100 7.45 24.49 -1.88
N GLU A 101 8.57 23.76 -1.95
CA GLU A 101 9.35 23.59 -3.18
C GLU A 101 8.71 22.55 -4.13
N LEU A 102 7.78 21.74 -3.62
CA LEU A 102 7.05 20.73 -4.38
C LEU A 102 5.66 21.28 -4.72
N GLU A 103 5.54 22.25 -5.63
CA GLU A 103 4.21 22.74 -6.04
C GLU A 103 3.53 21.79 -7.04
N ALA A 104 2.19 21.87 -7.11
CA ALA A 104 1.44 21.16 -8.14
C ALA A 104 1.81 21.75 -9.52
N THR A 105 1.95 20.89 -10.50
CA THR A 105 2.44 21.23 -11.84
C THR A 105 1.49 20.66 -12.89
N ASP A 106 1.33 21.34 -14.04
CA ASP A 106 0.47 20.86 -15.13
C ASP A 106 1.10 19.69 -15.92
N ALA A 107 2.42 19.53 -15.81
CA ALA A 107 3.18 18.49 -16.49
C ALA A 107 4.42 18.09 -15.66
N PRO A 108 5.06 16.93 -15.93
CA PRO A 108 6.30 16.54 -15.28
C PRO A 108 7.44 17.54 -15.53
N GLU A 109 8.07 18.02 -14.46
CA GLU A 109 9.18 18.97 -14.52
C GLU A 109 10.46 18.32 -13.98
N PHE A 110 11.61 18.72 -14.53
CA PHE A 110 12.89 18.26 -14.00
C PHE A 110 13.16 18.91 -12.64
N LEU A 111 13.24 18.09 -11.59
CA LEU A 111 13.62 18.53 -10.25
C LEU A 111 15.03 18.00 -9.95
N PRO A 112 16.06 18.87 -9.97
CA PRO A 112 17.43 18.39 -9.85
C PRO A 112 17.69 17.72 -8.50
N PRO A 113 18.20 16.48 -8.47
CA PRO A 113 18.68 15.89 -7.23
C PRO A 113 19.90 16.65 -6.70
N PRO A 114 20.29 16.45 -5.42
CA PRO A 114 21.59 16.91 -4.93
C PRO A 114 22.74 16.50 -5.85
N GLU A 115 23.84 17.25 -5.82
CA GLU A 115 25.08 16.82 -6.49
C GLU A 115 25.43 15.38 -6.09
N ASP A 116 25.84 14.59 -7.09
CA ASP A 116 26.20 13.17 -6.98
C ASP A 116 25.07 12.20 -6.61
N ALA A 117 23.85 12.67 -6.35
CA ALA A 117 22.69 11.82 -6.10
C ALA A 117 21.97 11.43 -7.40
N GLY A 118 21.51 10.18 -7.46
CA GLY A 118 20.64 9.71 -8.54
C GLY A 118 19.21 10.27 -8.45
N PRO A 119 18.32 9.87 -9.40
CA PRO A 119 16.94 10.34 -9.45
C PRO A 119 16.18 10.14 -8.14
N MET A 120 15.38 11.13 -7.75
CA MET A 120 14.53 11.08 -6.56
C MET A 120 13.48 9.97 -6.70
N ARG A 121 13.52 8.96 -5.82
CA ARG A 121 12.69 7.75 -5.96
C ARG A 121 11.51 7.73 -5.01
N SER A 122 11.76 7.88 -3.70
CA SER A 122 10.70 7.78 -2.69
C SER A 122 10.53 9.11 -1.99
N PHE A 123 9.28 9.56 -1.90
CA PHE A 123 8.89 10.74 -1.14
C PHE A 123 8.08 10.29 0.08
N SER A 124 8.33 10.88 1.24
CA SER A 124 7.68 10.50 2.49
C SER A 124 7.36 11.74 3.31
N HIS A 125 6.07 12.06 3.40
CA HIS A 125 5.58 13.06 4.32
C HIS A 125 5.31 12.42 5.68
N ILE A 126 6.11 12.80 6.68
CA ILE A 126 5.97 12.29 8.07
C ILE A 126 5.54 13.37 9.06
N GLY A 127 5.27 14.58 8.55
CA GLY A 127 4.96 15.79 9.29
C GLY A 127 6.09 16.27 10.21
N THR A 128 5.77 17.22 11.08
CA THR A 128 6.69 17.68 12.11
C THR A 128 6.90 16.60 13.19
N SER A 129 8.15 16.20 13.40
CA SER A 129 8.51 15.15 14.36
C SER A 129 9.65 15.58 15.29
N ASP A 130 9.62 15.14 16.55
CA ASP A 130 10.70 15.35 17.53
C ASP A 130 11.83 14.32 17.41
N GLY A 131 11.73 13.42 16.44
CA GLY A 131 12.63 12.30 16.19
C GLY A 131 12.21 11.57 14.92
N VAL A 132 13.18 11.04 14.17
CA VAL A 132 12.88 10.16 13.04
C VAL A 132 13.62 8.85 13.17
N PHE A 133 12.96 7.78 12.74
CA PHE A 133 13.54 6.45 12.65
C PHE A 133 13.84 6.14 11.19
N LEU A 134 15.10 5.83 10.92
CA LEU A 134 15.62 5.54 9.59
C LEU A 134 15.85 4.03 9.50
N PHE A 135 15.34 3.40 8.45
CA PHE A 135 15.54 1.97 8.19
C PHE A 135 16.35 1.79 6.91
N SER A 136 17.34 0.91 6.95
CA SER A 136 18.26 0.66 5.84
C SER A 136 17.84 -0.52 4.96
N ASN A 137 18.44 -0.59 3.77
CA ASN A 137 18.35 -1.75 2.87
C ASN A 137 18.87 -3.05 3.49
N LEU A 138 19.67 -3.00 4.56
CA LEU A 138 20.16 -4.18 5.30
C LEU A 138 19.29 -4.56 6.51
N GLY A 139 18.12 -3.94 6.67
CA GLY A 139 17.19 -4.26 7.77
C GLY A 139 17.66 -3.76 9.14
N ARG A 140 18.60 -2.81 9.18
CA ARG A 140 18.97 -2.09 10.41
C ARG A 140 18.13 -0.82 10.54
N PHE A 141 18.01 -0.34 11.77
CA PHE A 141 17.32 0.91 12.08
C PHE A 141 18.17 1.83 12.96
N PHE A 142 17.94 3.12 12.81
CA PHE A 142 18.61 4.21 13.52
C PHE A 142 17.58 5.23 13.99
N GLY A 143 17.76 5.81 15.17
CA GLY A 143 16.96 6.93 15.63
C GLY A 143 17.80 8.21 15.64
N VAL A 144 17.34 9.25 14.97
CA VAL A 144 18.05 10.54 14.87
C VAL A 144 17.15 11.72 15.20
N ASP A 145 17.77 12.81 15.63
CA ASP A 145 17.12 14.12 15.58
C ASP A 145 16.92 14.51 14.10
N PRO A 146 15.71 14.93 13.68
CA PRO A 146 15.43 15.29 12.29
C PRO A 146 16.39 16.33 11.72
N ARG A 147 16.95 17.23 12.56
CA ARG A 147 17.93 18.25 12.16
C ARG A 147 19.25 17.69 11.65
N LEU A 148 19.50 16.39 11.88
CA LEU A 148 20.67 15.71 11.33
C LEU A 148 20.45 15.24 9.90
N VAL A 149 19.20 15.13 9.44
CA VAL A 149 18.92 14.80 8.04
C VAL A 149 19.17 16.06 7.20
N PRO A 150 19.99 15.98 6.14
CA PRO A 150 20.34 17.14 5.35
C PRO A 150 19.13 17.67 4.57
N GLN A 151 19.09 18.99 4.40
CA GLN A 151 18.09 19.66 3.58
C GLN A 151 18.57 19.72 2.12
N TRP A 152 17.66 19.53 1.18
CA TRP A 152 17.88 19.80 -0.23
C TRP A 152 17.90 21.30 -0.49
N MET A 153 18.93 21.75 -1.22
CA MET A 153 19.14 23.14 -1.58
C MET A 153 19.46 23.24 -3.08
N GLY A 154 18.65 22.56 -3.90
CA GLY A 154 18.90 22.37 -5.33
C GLY A 154 20.03 21.38 -5.61
N GLU A 155 20.82 21.68 -6.64
CA GLU A 155 22.00 20.89 -7.07
C GLU A 155 23.18 20.96 -6.08
N SER A 156 23.02 21.52 -4.88
CA SER A 156 24.09 21.52 -3.89
C SER A 156 24.29 20.12 -3.29
N PRO A 157 25.54 19.70 -3.01
CA PRO A 157 25.78 18.40 -2.39
C PRO A 157 25.17 18.36 -0.99
N VAL A 158 24.51 17.26 -0.67
CA VAL A 158 24.00 17.00 0.68
C VAL A 158 25.01 16.17 1.47
N ARG A 159 24.97 16.30 2.79
CA ARG A 159 25.86 15.53 3.66
C ARG A 159 25.49 14.04 3.62
N ASP A 160 26.46 13.20 3.26
CA ASP A 160 26.30 11.75 3.29
C ASP A 160 25.92 11.25 4.70
N MET A 161 24.84 10.44 4.76
CA MET A 161 24.36 9.81 5.98
C MET A 161 25.39 8.86 6.60
N GLY A 162 26.31 8.28 5.83
CA GLY A 162 27.44 7.47 6.33
C GLY A 162 28.42 8.26 7.21
N GLN A 163 28.43 9.59 7.13
CA GLN A 163 29.22 10.45 8.02
C GLN A 163 28.49 10.75 9.35
N ILE A 164 27.19 10.46 9.42
CA ILE A 164 26.30 10.75 10.56
C ILE A 164 25.98 9.47 11.31
N LEU A 165 25.85 8.37 10.57
CA LEU A 165 25.46 7.04 11.01
C LEU A 165 26.57 6.02 10.69
N PRO A 166 26.79 5.01 11.55
CA PRO A 166 27.72 3.92 11.31
C PRO A 166 27.10 2.89 10.34
N LEU A 167 26.98 3.29 9.08
CA LEU A 167 26.52 2.43 7.98
C LEU A 167 27.58 1.39 7.64
N GLN A 168 27.13 0.18 7.29
CA GLN A 168 27.97 -0.90 6.78
C GLN A 168 28.24 -0.71 5.28
N GLY A 169 29.19 -1.47 4.73
CA GLY A 169 29.49 -1.41 3.29
C GLY A 169 28.27 -1.74 2.44
N GLY A 170 27.87 -0.82 1.56
CA GLY A 170 26.68 -0.96 0.72
C GLY A 170 25.35 -0.71 1.43
N GLU A 171 25.38 -0.31 2.70
CA GLU A 171 24.17 0.05 3.46
C GLU A 171 23.73 1.48 3.13
N ASN A 172 22.46 1.64 2.76
CA ASN A 172 21.82 2.94 2.56
C ASN A 172 20.45 2.99 3.24
N ILE A 173 20.00 4.21 3.56
CA ILE A 173 18.68 4.41 4.15
C ILE A 173 17.62 4.28 3.05
N ARG A 174 16.50 3.62 3.37
CA ARG A 174 15.39 3.41 2.45
C ARG A 174 14.05 3.91 2.97
N PHE A 175 13.86 3.94 4.29
CA PHE A 175 12.59 4.35 4.89
C PHE A 175 12.81 5.34 6.02
N VAL A 176 11.90 6.29 6.12
CA VAL A 176 11.84 7.28 7.19
C VAL A 176 10.48 7.17 7.87
N LEU A 177 10.47 6.94 9.18
CA LEU A 177 9.27 6.90 9.99
C LEU A 177 9.32 7.97 11.09
N PRO A 178 8.20 8.64 11.40
CA PRO A 178 8.16 9.59 12.51
C PRO A 178 8.26 8.83 13.84
N ARG A 179 8.85 9.46 14.85
CA ARG A 179 8.94 8.88 16.20
C ARG A 179 7.57 8.47 16.77
N LYS A 180 6.51 9.20 16.42
CA LYS A 180 5.12 8.89 16.83
C LYS A 180 4.67 7.51 16.36
N ALA A 181 5.12 7.04 15.19
CA ALA A 181 4.80 5.69 14.70
C ALA A 181 5.43 4.58 15.57
N MET A 182 6.40 4.94 16.41
CA MET A 182 7.10 4.05 17.35
C MET A 182 6.55 4.16 18.79
N TYR A 183 5.29 4.59 18.97
CA TYR A 183 4.66 4.68 20.28
C TYR A 183 3.87 3.43 20.66
N GLU A 184 3.15 2.83 19.70
CA GLU A 184 2.30 1.69 19.96
C GLU A 184 2.13 0.80 18.71
N GLY A 185 1.73 -0.45 18.95
CA GLY A 185 1.50 -1.44 17.90
C GLY A 185 2.77 -2.17 17.48
N ARG A 186 2.82 -2.55 16.20
CA ARG A 186 3.87 -3.40 15.64
C ARG A 186 4.59 -2.67 14.52
N VAL A 187 5.84 -3.04 14.30
CA VAL A 187 6.60 -2.71 13.09
C VAL A 187 6.66 -3.94 12.21
N ILE A 188 6.17 -3.79 10.98
CA ILE A 188 6.08 -4.83 9.98
C ILE A 188 7.06 -4.50 8.86
N HIS A 189 8.02 -5.40 8.61
CA HIS A 189 8.90 -5.33 7.45
C HIS A 189 8.35 -6.25 6.37
N ILE A 190 8.26 -5.74 5.14
CA ILE A 190 7.92 -6.52 3.95
C ILE A 190 9.08 -6.41 2.97
N THR A 191 9.50 -7.53 2.40
CA THR A 191 10.62 -7.60 1.46
C THR A 191 10.17 -7.84 0.04
N ARG A 192 11.10 -7.62 -0.90
CA ARG A 192 10.91 -7.83 -2.34
C ARG A 192 10.52 -9.28 -2.64
N ASP A 193 11.14 -10.24 -1.95
CA ASP A 193 10.90 -11.67 -2.16
C ASP A 193 9.68 -12.18 -1.35
N ALA A 194 8.74 -11.29 -1.04
CA ALA A 194 7.51 -11.55 -0.31
C ALA A 194 7.72 -12.16 1.08
N LYS A 195 8.80 -11.82 1.79
CA LYS A 195 8.91 -12.11 3.23
C LYS A 195 8.32 -10.98 4.05
N GLY A 196 7.66 -11.33 5.14
CA GLY A 196 7.09 -10.40 6.09
C GLY A 196 7.48 -10.76 7.51
N LYS A 197 7.73 -9.77 8.35
CA LYS A 197 7.87 -9.98 9.80
C LYS A 197 7.31 -8.82 10.59
N ALA A 198 6.51 -9.16 11.59
CA ALA A 198 6.08 -8.26 12.63
C ALA A 198 7.02 -8.34 13.85
N SER A 199 7.33 -7.19 14.41
CA SER A 199 7.97 -7.05 15.73
C SER A 199 7.19 -6.04 16.54
N GLU A 200 7.05 -6.25 17.84
CA GLU A 200 6.47 -5.23 18.71
C GLU A 200 7.32 -3.97 18.69
N VAL A 201 6.69 -2.80 18.71
CA VAL A 201 7.40 -1.51 18.79
C VAL A 201 8.34 -1.46 20.00
N SER A 202 7.99 -2.14 21.10
CA SER A 202 8.81 -2.24 22.31
C SER A 202 10.17 -2.94 22.10
N GLU A 203 10.29 -3.84 21.11
CA GLU A 203 11.54 -4.52 20.75
C GLU A 203 12.54 -3.58 20.05
N ILE A 204 12.03 -2.63 19.28
CA ILE A 204 12.82 -1.63 18.58
C ILE A 204 13.14 -0.46 19.53
N GLY A 205 12.16 -0.08 20.33
CA GLY A 205 12.23 1.03 21.27
C GLY A 205 12.01 2.39 20.62
N ARG A 206 11.93 3.42 21.46
CA ARG A 206 11.64 4.81 21.08
C ARG A 206 12.80 5.78 21.32
N THR A 207 13.96 5.24 21.67
CA THR A 207 15.18 6.00 21.94
C THR A 207 15.83 6.36 20.61
N LEU A 208 16.18 7.65 20.46
CA LEU A 208 16.95 8.11 19.31
C LEU A 208 18.39 7.64 19.48
N ASP A 209 18.69 6.51 18.85
CA ASP A 209 19.97 5.82 18.94
C ASP A 209 20.59 5.69 17.54
N ARG A 210 21.75 6.33 17.37
CA ARG A 210 22.48 6.37 16.10
C ARG A 210 23.39 5.17 15.88
N THR A 211 23.57 4.29 16.87
CA THR A 211 24.51 3.16 16.75
C THR A 211 24.07 2.13 15.72
N GLY A 212 22.77 2.09 15.41
CA GLY A 212 22.19 1.19 14.42
C GLY A 212 21.99 -0.22 14.95
N LYS A 213 20.74 -0.67 15.01
CA LYS A 213 20.35 -1.99 15.54
C LYS A 213 19.66 -2.81 14.45
N GLU A 214 19.76 -4.13 14.53
CA GLU A 214 19.02 -5.04 13.66
C GLU A 214 17.51 -4.97 13.96
N ALA A 215 16.68 -4.74 12.94
CA ALA A 215 15.22 -4.88 13.02
C ALA A 215 14.72 -6.14 12.30
N PHE A 216 15.34 -6.48 11.17
CA PHE A 216 14.93 -7.57 10.29
C PHE A 216 16.16 -8.30 9.74
N LEU A 217 16.15 -9.64 9.77
CA LEU A 217 17.19 -10.44 9.13
C LEU A 217 16.73 -10.77 7.72
N LEU A 218 17.43 -10.22 6.73
CA LEU A 218 17.16 -10.46 5.32
C LEU A 218 17.80 -11.77 4.87
N ASN A 219 17.21 -12.42 3.87
CA ASN A 219 17.91 -13.45 3.12
C ASN A 219 18.93 -12.78 2.19
N ASP A 220 19.87 -13.57 1.67
CA ASP A 220 20.84 -13.09 0.69
C ASP A 220 20.12 -12.46 -0.51
N ASP A 221 20.61 -11.29 -0.93
CA ASP A 221 20.08 -10.46 -2.03
C ASP A 221 18.66 -9.88 -1.87
N ASP A 222 17.90 -10.27 -0.84
CA ASP A 222 16.58 -9.73 -0.55
C ASP A 222 16.68 -8.32 0.06
N VAL A 223 15.71 -7.47 -0.25
CA VAL A 223 15.69 -6.07 0.21
C VAL A 223 14.32 -5.69 0.76
N PRO A 224 14.25 -4.86 1.80
CA PRO A 224 12.99 -4.35 2.30
C PRO A 224 12.35 -3.43 1.26
N VAL A 225 11.04 -3.58 1.06
CA VAL A 225 10.19 -2.77 0.19
C VAL A 225 9.25 -1.89 0.99
N ALA A 226 8.89 -2.31 2.21
CA ALA A 226 8.12 -1.48 3.12
C ALA A 226 8.50 -1.73 4.59
N VAL A 227 8.45 -0.67 5.38
CA VAL A 227 8.45 -0.72 6.84
C VAL A 227 7.20 -0.01 7.33
N LEU A 228 6.27 -0.78 7.87
CA LEU A 228 4.97 -0.29 8.34
C LEU A 228 4.99 -0.22 9.86
N ALA A 229 4.46 0.85 10.44
CA ALA A 229 4.41 1.00 11.89
C ALA A 229 3.08 1.60 12.33
N GLY A 230 2.50 1.03 13.38
CA GLY A 230 1.29 1.55 14.02
C GLY A 230 0.36 0.46 14.54
N PRO A 231 -0.88 0.83 14.91
CA PRO A 231 -1.90 -0.11 15.36
C PRO A 231 -2.31 -1.06 14.24
N THR A 232 -2.06 -2.36 14.42
CA THR A 232 -2.28 -3.40 13.40
C THR A 232 -3.64 -4.09 13.52
N LYS A 233 -4.69 -3.40 13.97
CA LYS A 233 -5.99 -4.04 14.27
C LYS A 233 -6.74 -4.57 13.04
N ASN A 234 -6.22 -4.37 11.83
CA ASN A 234 -6.86 -4.73 10.57
C ASN A 234 -5.92 -5.62 9.73
N GLY A 235 -5.68 -5.25 8.47
CA GLY A 235 -4.93 -6.04 7.52
C GLY A 235 -3.65 -5.38 7.05
N VAL A 236 -2.89 -6.18 6.31
CA VAL A 236 -1.77 -5.74 5.47
C VAL A 236 -2.18 -5.99 4.03
N PHE A 237 -1.91 -5.00 3.18
CA PHE A 237 -1.97 -5.17 1.74
C PHE A 237 -0.55 -5.25 1.17
N CYS A 238 -0.31 -6.17 0.24
CA CYS A 238 0.92 -6.24 -0.55
C CYS A 238 0.56 -6.30 -2.04
N ALA A 239 1.28 -5.57 -2.88
CA ALA A 239 1.16 -5.63 -4.34
C ALA A 239 2.47 -6.09 -4.99
N SER A 240 2.37 -6.86 -6.06
CA SER A 240 3.51 -7.34 -6.85
C SER A 240 3.66 -6.62 -8.18
N ALA A 241 4.88 -6.67 -8.73
CA ALA A 241 5.26 -6.09 -10.01
C ALA A 241 4.41 -6.65 -11.17
N MET A 242 4.02 -7.93 -11.10
CA MET A 242 3.14 -8.58 -12.08
C MET A 242 1.65 -8.27 -11.88
N GLY A 243 1.33 -7.29 -11.03
CA GLY A 243 -0.03 -6.76 -10.91
C GLY A 243 -0.98 -7.62 -10.09
N GLN A 244 -0.47 -8.43 -9.15
CA GLN A 244 -1.28 -9.10 -8.14
C GLN A 244 -1.26 -8.32 -6.82
N GLY A 245 -2.32 -8.42 -6.04
CA GLY A 245 -2.47 -7.77 -4.74
C GLY A 245 -3.14 -8.68 -3.73
N ILE A 246 -2.54 -8.85 -2.54
CA ILE A 246 -3.13 -9.63 -1.45
C ILE A 246 -3.50 -8.71 -0.29
N HIS A 247 -4.69 -8.91 0.27
CA HIS A 247 -5.14 -8.30 1.51
C HIS A 247 -5.32 -9.42 2.53
N PHE A 248 -4.58 -9.41 3.63
CA PHE A 248 -4.66 -10.44 4.67
C PHE A 248 -4.63 -9.82 6.07
N ASP A 249 -5.02 -10.60 7.07
CA ASP A 249 -5.06 -10.14 8.47
C ASP A 249 -3.63 -9.90 8.98
N ALA A 250 -3.36 -8.76 9.60
CA ALA A 250 -2.03 -8.48 10.13
C ALA A 250 -1.63 -9.49 11.24
N ASP A 251 -2.59 -10.12 11.92
CA ASP A 251 -2.34 -11.11 12.97
C ASP A 251 -1.94 -12.49 12.40
N ASP A 252 -2.15 -12.76 11.11
CA ASP A 252 -1.58 -13.92 10.40
C ASP A 252 -0.05 -13.91 10.39
N MET A 253 0.54 -12.77 10.76
CA MET A 253 1.96 -12.59 10.96
C MET A 253 2.24 -12.30 12.44
N ARG A 254 2.44 -13.37 13.20
CA ARG A 254 2.78 -13.31 14.63
C ARG A 254 4.00 -12.41 14.88
N SER A 255 3.97 -11.68 15.99
CA SER A 255 5.14 -10.94 16.46
C SER A 255 6.29 -11.89 16.75
N MET A 256 7.46 -11.54 16.23
CA MET A 256 8.71 -12.27 16.40
C MET A 256 9.82 -11.32 16.84
N GLY A 257 10.81 -11.86 17.56
CA GLY A 257 11.99 -11.11 17.96
C GLY A 257 12.83 -10.65 16.76
N ARG A 258 13.74 -9.70 17.01
CA ARG A 258 14.51 -9.00 15.97
C ARG A 258 15.38 -9.89 15.07
N LYS A 259 15.70 -11.12 15.45
CA LYS A 259 16.55 -12.05 14.66
C LYS A 259 15.81 -13.11 13.83
N ALA A 260 14.50 -12.96 13.60
CA ALA A 260 13.73 -13.87 12.76
C ALA A 260 13.70 -13.45 11.26
N VAL A 261 13.66 -14.45 10.37
CA VAL A 261 13.64 -14.34 8.89
C VAL A 261 12.28 -13.95 8.30
N GLY A 262 11.18 -14.11 9.07
CA GLY A 262 9.83 -13.79 8.62
C GLY A 262 9.04 -14.95 8.00
N VAL A 263 7.89 -14.63 7.41
CA VAL A 263 6.91 -15.55 6.80
C VAL A 263 6.53 -15.06 5.40
N ASN A 264 6.10 -15.95 4.50
CA ASN A 264 5.70 -15.53 3.15
C ASN A 264 4.40 -14.72 3.17
N VAL A 265 4.36 -13.50 2.64
CA VAL A 265 3.14 -12.68 2.65
C VAL A 265 2.23 -12.91 1.46
N MET A 266 2.81 -13.22 0.30
CA MET A 266 2.08 -13.57 -0.92
C MET A 266 2.84 -14.62 -1.73
N LYS A 267 2.13 -15.30 -2.62
CA LYS A 267 2.73 -16.12 -3.66
C LYS A 267 3.01 -15.24 -4.89
N LEU A 268 4.29 -15.16 -5.25
CA LEU A 268 4.75 -14.45 -6.45
C LEU A 268 4.58 -15.34 -7.70
N ASP A 269 4.36 -14.71 -8.86
CA ASP A 269 4.15 -15.39 -10.13
C ASP A 269 5.45 -15.53 -10.93
N GLY A 270 6.22 -16.57 -10.58
CA GLY A 270 7.52 -16.84 -11.21
C GLY A 270 8.67 -16.03 -10.60
N ASP A 271 9.85 -16.19 -11.20
CA ASP A 271 11.11 -15.63 -10.66
C ASP A 271 11.30 -14.13 -10.97
N ASP A 272 10.56 -13.60 -11.96
CA ASP A 272 10.61 -12.18 -12.36
C ASP A 272 9.60 -11.32 -11.58
N ASP A 273 8.74 -11.92 -10.75
CA ASP A 273 7.78 -11.19 -9.92
C ASP A 273 8.38 -10.82 -8.55
N SER A 274 7.90 -9.72 -7.99
CA SER A 274 8.41 -9.18 -6.73
C SER A 274 7.39 -8.26 -6.07
N VAL A 275 7.43 -8.14 -4.75
CA VAL A 275 6.62 -7.14 -4.04
C VAL A 275 7.15 -5.75 -4.36
N VAL A 276 6.26 -4.82 -4.72
CA VAL A 276 6.58 -3.42 -5.04
C VAL A 276 5.94 -2.42 -4.09
N SER A 277 4.90 -2.82 -3.36
CA SER A 277 4.27 -1.97 -2.36
C SER A 277 3.63 -2.79 -1.25
N ALA A 278 3.62 -2.24 -0.05
CA ALA A 278 2.82 -2.75 1.04
C ALA A 278 2.39 -1.62 1.99
N PHE A 279 1.23 -1.76 2.62
CA PHE A 279 0.70 -0.79 3.58
C PHE A 279 -0.27 -1.44 4.58
N LEU A 280 -0.47 -0.79 5.72
CA LEU A 280 -1.54 -1.15 6.67
C LEU A 280 -2.87 -0.68 6.10
N THR A 281 -3.90 -1.51 6.21
CA THR A 281 -5.20 -1.25 5.55
C THR A 281 -6.16 -0.46 6.42
N ASN A 282 -5.70 0.04 7.57
CA ASN A 282 -6.45 0.90 8.45
C ASN A 282 -6.86 2.18 7.72
N GLU A 283 -8.16 2.44 7.64
CA GLU A 283 -8.70 3.70 7.08
C GLU A 283 -8.37 3.91 5.58
N VAL A 284 -7.99 2.85 4.85
CA VAL A 284 -7.75 2.92 3.41
C VAL A 284 -9.07 2.81 2.66
N GLU A 285 -9.52 3.92 2.07
CA GLU A 285 -10.72 3.95 1.23
C GLU A 285 -10.40 3.69 -0.24
N GLN A 286 -9.33 4.31 -0.74
CA GLN A 286 -8.89 4.20 -2.13
C GLN A 286 -7.39 3.95 -2.19
N VAL A 287 -6.98 3.42 -3.34
CA VAL A 287 -5.58 3.29 -3.70
C VAL A 287 -5.34 3.84 -5.10
N ALA A 288 -4.18 4.46 -5.28
CA ALA A 288 -3.65 4.84 -6.58
C ALA A 288 -2.66 3.78 -7.06
N VAL A 289 -2.73 3.44 -8.34
CA VAL A 289 -1.84 2.47 -9.00
C VAL A 289 -1.12 3.18 -10.14
N ILE A 290 0.17 2.91 -10.29
CA ILE A 290 0.96 3.36 -11.44
C ILE A 290 1.87 2.24 -11.95
N THR A 291 2.02 2.14 -13.26
CA THR A 291 2.93 1.19 -13.91
C THR A 291 4.19 1.86 -14.43
N LYS A 292 5.18 1.06 -14.82
CA LYS A 292 6.47 1.49 -15.37
C LYS A 292 6.29 2.36 -16.61
N PHE A 293 5.37 1.99 -17.50
CA PHE A 293 5.04 2.77 -18.70
C PHE A 293 4.01 3.88 -18.47
N GLY A 294 3.59 4.03 -17.22
CA GLY A 294 2.83 5.17 -16.80
C GLY A 294 1.32 5.04 -16.88
N TRP A 295 0.82 3.81 -16.99
CA TRP A 295 -0.61 3.57 -16.84
C TRP A 295 -0.99 3.76 -15.39
N SER A 296 -2.02 4.56 -15.15
CA SER A 296 -2.39 4.98 -13.81
C SER A 296 -3.90 5.07 -13.64
N LYS A 297 -4.36 4.78 -12.42
CA LYS A 297 -5.76 4.81 -12.03
C LYS A 297 -5.91 4.86 -10.52
N ARG A 298 -7.10 5.21 -10.05
CA ARG A 298 -7.55 4.93 -8.69
C ARG A 298 -8.57 3.81 -8.68
N LEU A 299 -8.71 3.17 -7.53
CA LEU A 299 -9.76 2.21 -7.28
C LEU A 299 -10.12 2.17 -5.79
N TRP A 300 -11.34 1.76 -5.51
CA TRP A 300 -11.79 1.57 -4.15
C TRP A 300 -11.11 0.35 -3.54
N PHE A 301 -10.63 0.49 -2.31
CA PHE A 301 -9.87 -0.56 -1.64
C PHE A 301 -10.75 -1.77 -1.28
N ASP A 302 -12.06 -1.57 -1.12
CA ASP A 302 -13.03 -2.64 -0.86
C ASP A 302 -13.19 -3.64 -2.02
N GLU A 303 -12.64 -3.35 -3.21
CA GLU A 303 -12.50 -4.34 -4.29
C GLU A 303 -11.52 -5.47 -3.94
N PHE A 304 -10.65 -5.28 -2.95
CA PHE A 304 -9.69 -6.26 -2.45
C PHE A 304 -10.24 -6.97 -1.20
N ARG A 305 -11.02 -8.02 -1.41
CA ARG A 305 -11.49 -8.87 -0.31
C ARG A 305 -10.29 -9.47 0.45
N GLN A 306 -10.45 -9.60 1.76
CA GLN A 306 -9.46 -10.28 2.59
C GLN A 306 -9.33 -11.77 2.19
N GLN A 307 -8.10 -12.25 2.19
CA GLN A 307 -7.67 -13.62 1.91
C GLN A 307 -6.69 -14.09 2.99
N GLY A 308 -6.39 -15.38 3.03
CA GLY A 308 -5.33 -15.89 3.91
C GLY A 308 -3.94 -15.48 3.42
N ARG A 309 -3.04 -15.13 4.35
CA ARG A 309 -1.64 -14.80 4.05
C ARG A 309 -0.96 -15.88 3.21
N GLY A 310 -0.15 -15.46 2.23
CA GLY A 310 0.60 -16.35 1.34
C GLY A 310 -0.17 -16.84 0.12
N GLY A 311 -1.41 -16.37 -0.07
CA GLY A 311 -2.17 -16.58 -1.30
C GLY A 311 -1.59 -15.85 -2.52
N GLY A 312 -2.11 -16.15 -3.72
CA GLY A 312 -1.74 -15.46 -4.96
C GLY A 312 -2.36 -14.08 -5.13
N GLY A 313 -3.27 -13.68 -4.23
CA GLY A 313 -3.93 -12.38 -4.28
C GLY A 313 -5.00 -12.28 -5.37
N MET A 314 -5.23 -11.05 -5.80
CA MET A 314 -6.21 -10.64 -6.81
C MET A 314 -5.54 -9.66 -7.76
N GLN A 315 -5.93 -9.70 -9.03
CA GLN A 315 -5.41 -8.74 -10.01
C GLN A 315 -5.67 -7.31 -9.54
N VAL A 316 -4.64 -6.46 -9.60
CA VAL A 316 -4.67 -5.01 -9.29
C VAL A 316 -4.85 -4.20 -10.58
N CYS A 317 -4.14 -4.59 -11.63
CA CYS A 317 -4.10 -3.90 -12.91
C CYS A 317 -3.86 -4.89 -14.05
N LYS A 318 -4.35 -4.57 -15.25
CA LYS A 318 -3.97 -5.29 -16.47
C LYS A 318 -2.74 -4.63 -17.10
N LEU A 319 -1.65 -5.39 -17.18
CA LEU A 319 -0.37 -4.94 -17.72
C LEU A 319 -0.27 -5.18 -19.23
N ASP A 320 0.51 -4.33 -19.91
CA ASP A 320 1.03 -4.59 -21.25
C ASP A 320 2.27 -5.48 -21.20
N PRO A 321 2.63 -6.18 -22.29
CA PRO A 321 3.89 -6.90 -22.37
C PRO A 321 5.09 -5.99 -22.06
N GLY A 322 5.91 -6.39 -21.08
CA GLY A 322 7.09 -5.63 -20.64
C GLY A 322 6.81 -4.50 -19.64
N ASP A 323 5.54 -4.27 -19.28
CA ASP A 323 5.14 -3.33 -18.24
C ASP A 323 5.04 -4.03 -16.87
N THR A 324 5.23 -3.27 -15.80
CA THR A 324 5.15 -3.74 -14.41
C THR A 324 4.50 -2.69 -13.54
N VAL A 325 3.78 -3.10 -12.50
CA VAL A 325 3.33 -2.17 -11.45
C VAL A 325 4.58 -1.62 -10.74
N VAL A 326 4.65 -0.29 -10.59
CA VAL A 326 5.72 0.37 -9.84
C VAL A 326 5.27 0.64 -8.41
N ALA A 327 4.03 1.07 -8.23
CA ALA A 327 3.51 1.36 -6.91
C ALA A 327 1.98 1.20 -6.82
N VAL A 328 1.54 0.81 -5.62
CA VAL A 328 0.15 0.89 -5.16
C VAL A 328 0.16 1.58 -3.81
N VAL A 329 -0.38 2.79 -3.75
CA VAL A 329 -0.36 3.62 -2.54
C VAL A 329 -1.77 3.94 -2.07
N PRO A 330 -2.04 3.96 -0.74
CA PRO A 330 -3.25 4.58 -0.21
C PRO A 330 -3.33 6.03 -0.65
N CYS A 331 -4.53 6.49 -0.97
CA CYS A 331 -4.76 7.90 -1.30
C CYS A 331 -6.17 8.31 -0.90
N VAL A 332 -6.37 9.60 -0.68
CA VAL A 332 -7.71 10.20 -0.58
C VAL A 332 -7.85 11.37 -1.55
N ASN A 333 -9.08 11.69 -1.93
CA ASN A 333 -9.37 12.72 -2.93
C ASN A 333 -8.85 14.12 -2.57
N SER A 334 -8.63 14.39 -1.27
CA SER A 334 -8.09 15.66 -0.79
C SER A 334 -6.56 15.73 -0.74
N GLU A 335 -5.85 14.73 -1.26
CA GLU A 335 -4.39 14.69 -1.31
C GLU A 335 -3.86 14.93 -2.73
N ASP A 336 -2.56 15.20 -2.80
CA ASP A 336 -1.81 15.19 -4.05
C ASP A 336 -1.06 13.87 -4.19
N LEU A 337 -0.74 13.53 -5.43
CA LEU A 337 0.20 12.47 -5.75
C LEU A 337 1.46 13.08 -6.33
N VAL A 338 2.62 12.57 -5.91
CA VAL A 338 3.91 12.86 -6.52
C VAL A 338 4.42 11.62 -7.22
N VAL A 339 4.71 11.76 -8.51
CA VAL A 339 5.31 10.74 -9.36
C VAL A 339 6.71 11.17 -9.72
N SER A 340 7.65 10.22 -9.78
CA SER A 340 9.00 10.48 -10.27
C SER A 340 9.44 9.48 -11.32
N THR A 341 10.34 9.92 -12.19
CA THR A 341 10.82 9.17 -13.36
C THR A 341 12.31 8.86 -13.29
N SER A 342 12.75 7.91 -14.12
CA SER A 342 14.15 7.52 -14.29
C SER A 342 15.05 8.64 -14.81
N HIS A 343 14.48 9.71 -15.40
CA HIS A 343 15.22 10.87 -15.88
C HIS A 343 15.26 12.02 -14.86
N GLY A 344 14.77 11.81 -13.63
CA GLY A 344 14.77 12.84 -12.59
C GLY A 344 13.64 13.87 -12.76
N ARG A 345 12.62 13.57 -13.57
CA ARG A 345 11.42 14.40 -13.64
C ARG A 345 10.46 14.02 -12.52
N VAL A 346 9.83 15.03 -11.93
CA VAL A 346 8.87 14.91 -10.84
C VAL A 346 7.58 15.60 -11.28
N TRP A 347 6.46 14.97 -10.99
CA TRP A 347 5.14 15.53 -11.27
C TRP A 347 4.26 15.45 -10.05
N ARG A 348 3.71 16.57 -9.62
CA ARG A 348 2.77 16.66 -8.49
C ARG A 348 1.43 17.12 -9.00
N PHE A 349 0.39 16.33 -8.75
CA PHE A 349 -0.95 16.56 -9.29
C PHE A 349 -2.03 16.08 -8.34
N ALA A 350 -3.28 16.46 -8.58
CA ALA A 350 -4.38 16.09 -7.70
C ALA A 350 -4.66 14.59 -7.76
N THR A 351 -4.92 13.95 -6.62
CA THR A 351 -5.36 12.54 -6.60
C THR A 351 -6.57 12.32 -7.53
N THR A 352 -7.48 13.29 -7.60
CA THR A 352 -8.69 13.26 -8.43
C THR A 352 -8.44 13.27 -9.94
N GLU A 353 -7.24 13.63 -10.42
CA GLU A 353 -6.90 13.52 -11.85
C GLU A 353 -6.76 12.07 -12.31
N LEU A 354 -6.49 11.14 -11.40
CA LEU A 354 -6.58 9.72 -11.71
C LEU A 354 -8.03 9.28 -11.74
N GLU A 355 -8.44 8.70 -12.86
CA GLU A 355 -9.79 8.14 -13.01
C GLU A 355 -9.97 6.90 -12.12
N ILE A 356 -11.15 6.78 -11.52
CA ILE A 356 -11.55 5.58 -10.77
C ILE A 356 -11.92 4.48 -11.77
N MET A 357 -11.20 3.37 -11.73
CA MET A 357 -11.46 2.21 -12.58
C MET A 357 -11.28 0.91 -11.81
N GLY A 358 -12.12 -0.09 -12.10
CA GLY A 358 -12.04 -1.39 -11.45
C GLY A 358 -10.69 -2.10 -11.62
N ARG A 359 -10.42 -3.07 -10.75
CA ARG A 359 -9.19 -3.88 -10.76
C ARG A 359 -8.74 -4.41 -12.13
N PRO A 360 -9.60 -4.96 -13.01
CA PRO A 360 -9.17 -5.49 -14.31
C PRO A 360 -8.78 -4.43 -15.34
N ALA A 361 -9.12 -3.16 -15.11
CA ALA A 361 -8.79 -2.08 -16.03
C ALA A 361 -7.28 -1.81 -16.02
N ARG A 362 -6.79 -1.20 -17.10
CA ARG A 362 -5.38 -0.77 -17.20
C ARG A 362 -5.15 0.60 -16.54
N GLY A 363 -6.13 1.50 -16.63
CA GLY A 363 -5.94 2.91 -16.32
C GLY A 363 -5.64 3.73 -17.59
N ASN A 364 -5.31 5.00 -17.37
CA ASN A 364 -4.96 5.97 -18.40
C ASN A 364 -3.51 6.44 -18.22
N ARG A 365 -2.92 6.99 -19.28
CA ARG A 365 -1.66 7.74 -19.16
C ARG A 365 -2.02 9.20 -19.00
N ILE A 366 -1.60 9.81 -17.89
CA ILE A 366 -1.84 11.23 -17.62
C ILE A 366 -0.57 12.09 -17.80
N PHE A 367 0.61 11.47 -17.91
CA PHE A 367 1.88 12.16 -18.15
C PHE A 367 2.51 11.79 -19.49
N GLU A 368 3.15 12.78 -20.11
CA GLU A 368 4.03 12.58 -21.26
C GLU A 368 5.41 12.14 -20.79
N MET A 369 5.84 10.94 -21.22
CA MET A 369 7.18 10.42 -20.96
C MET A 369 8.09 10.61 -22.17
N GLU A 370 9.35 10.90 -21.91
CA GLU A 370 10.40 10.94 -22.92
C GLU A 370 10.75 9.53 -23.41
N GLU A 371 11.45 9.46 -24.55
CA GLU A 371 11.93 8.18 -25.06
C GLU A 371 12.91 7.52 -24.07
N GLY A 372 12.65 6.25 -23.72
CA GLY A 372 13.45 5.48 -22.77
C GLY A 372 13.17 5.77 -21.29
N GLU A 373 12.33 6.75 -20.99
CA GLU A 373 11.97 7.10 -19.62
C GLU A 373 10.90 6.15 -19.05
N PHE A 374 10.97 5.90 -17.75
CA PHE A 374 9.99 5.11 -17.03
C PHE A 374 9.74 5.63 -15.62
N ILE A 375 8.59 5.28 -15.05
CA ILE A 375 8.23 5.62 -13.68
C ILE A 375 9.06 4.82 -12.68
N ILE A 376 9.54 5.49 -11.63
CA ILE A 376 10.33 4.87 -10.56
C ILE A 376 9.70 5.03 -9.17
N GLY A 377 8.73 5.92 -9.01
CA GLY A 377 8.10 6.19 -7.72
C GLY A 377 6.73 6.86 -7.82
N LEU A 378 5.92 6.65 -6.78
CA LEU A 378 4.66 7.33 -6.52
C LEU A 378 4.49 7.44 -5.00
N ALA A 379 4.07 8.60 -4.52
CA ALA A 379 3.77 8.82 -3.11
C ALA A 379 2.60 9.80 -2.93
N PRO A 380 1.72 9.58 -1.95
CA PRO A 380 0.74 10.58 -1.54
C PRO A 380 1.40 11.68 -0.72
N LEU A 381 1.00 12.93 -0.94
CA LEU A 381 1.39 14.10 -0.14
C LEU A 381 0.14 14.92 0.25
N PRO A 382 0.19 15.66 1.38
CA PRO A 382 -0.87 16.60 1.74
C PRO A 382 -1.07 17.65 0.63
N CYS A 383 -2.32 18.06 0.39
CA CYS A 383 -2.69 19.02 -0.67
C CYS A 383 -1.86 20.32 -0.67
N GLY A 384 -1.12 20.57 -1.75
CA GLY A 384 -0.23 21.72 -1.92
C GLY A 384 -0.86 22.92 -2.64
N SER A 385 -1.99 22.70 -3.31
CA SER A 385 -2.76 23.72 -4.03
C SER A 385 -4.15 23.94 -3.40
N ASN A 386 -4.78 25.07 -3.72
CA ASN A 386 -6.16 25.40 -3.36
C ASN A 386 -7.15 25.17 -4.53
N GLU A 387 -6.64 24.74 -5.69
CA GLU A 387 -7.43 24.48 -6.90
C GLU A 387 -7.98 23.06 -6.94
#